data_AF-A0A7J8X7X1-F1
#
_entry.id   AF-A0A7J8X7X1-F1
#
_cell.length_a   1.000
_cell.length_b   1.000
_cell.length_c   1.000
_cell.angle_alpha   90.00
_cell.angle_beta   90.00
_cell.angle_gamma   90.00
#
_symmetry.space_group_name_H-M   'P 1'
#
loop_
_entity.id
_entity.type
_entity.pdbx_description
1 polymer ?
#
loop_
_entity_poly.entity_id
_entity_poly.type
_entity_poly.pdbx_seq_one_letter_code
_entity_poly.pdbx_strand_id
1 'polypeptide(L)' 'MINLEDLFGGQVALARQSAITNLMNSQQKIDTLVNEHMLKLMGFFVLTDDNGAKLDVNTQIEI' A
#
# COMPACT_ATOMS: atom_id res chain seq x y z
N MET A 1 -8.48 -4.72 30.14
CA MET A 1 -7.07 -5.03 29.79
C MET A 1 -7.00 -5.07 28.28
N ILE A 2 -6.12 -4.29 27.65
CA ILE A 2 -6.02 -4.26 26.18
C ILE A 2 -5.19 -5.47 25.76
N ASN A 3 -5.71 -6.31 24.87
CA ASN A 3 -4.95 -7.43 24.31
C ASN A 3 -3.89 -6.87 23.35
N LEU A 4 -2.61 -7.06 23.69
CA LEU A 4 -1.49 -6.58 22.88
C LEU A 4 -1.45 -7.28 21.52
N GLU A 5 -1.84 -8.55 21.45
CA GLU A 5 -1.90 -9.30 20.20
C GLU A 5 -2.93 -8.70 19.24
N ASP A 6 -4.11 -8.34 19.75
CA ASP A 6 -5.14 -7.67 18.95
C ASP A 6 -4.70 -6.25 18.52
N LEU A 7 -3.99 -5.53 19.40
CA LEU A 7 -3.49 -4.18 19.09
C LEU A 7 -2.41 -4.22 17.99
N PHE A 8 -1.40 -5.08 18.12
CA PHE A 8 -0.32 -5.19 17.15
C PHE A 8 -0.76 -5.91 15.86
N GLY A 9 -1.61 -6.93 15.97
CA GLY A 9 -2.22 -7.61 14.82
C GLY A 9 -3.07 -6.67 13.98
N GLY A 10 -3.87 -5.80 14.62
CA GLY A 10 -4.62 -4.76 13.95
C GLY A 10 -3.72 -3.75 13.21
N GLN A 11 -2.61 -3.34 13.81
CA GLN A 11 -1.64 -2.45 13.16
C GLN A 11 -0.99 -3.08 11.93
N VAL A 12 -0.63 -4.38 12.00
CA VAL A 12 -0.07 -5.10 10.84
C VAL A 12 -1.09 -5.18 9.71
N ALA A 13 -2.36 -5.45 10.02
CA ALA A 13 -3.42 -5.47 9.01
C ALA A 13 -3.61 -4.10 8.35
N LEU A 14 -3.61 -3.02 9.15
CA LEU A 14 -3.71 -1.65 8.64
C LEU A 14 -2.49 -1.25 7.78
N ALA A 15 -1.28 -1.63 8.18
CA ALA A 15 -0.06 -1.36 7.41
C ALA A 15 -0.09 -2.05 6.04
N ARG A 16 -0.51 -3.33 6.00
CA ARG A 16 -0.71 -4.07 4.76
C ARG A 16 -1.73 -3.42 3.84
N GLN A 17 -2.90 -3.08 4.40
CA GLN A 17 -3.96 -2.44 3.64
C GLN A 17 -3.53 -1.07 3.11
N SER A 18 -2.86 -0.26 3.92
CA SER A 18 -2.36 1.05 3.49
C SER A 18 -1.34 0.94 2.38
N ALA A 19 -0.40 -0.01 2.46
CA ALA A 19 0.62 -0.22 1.43
C ALA A 19 0.00 -0.54 0.06
N ILE A 20 -0.90 -1.53 0.00
CA ILE A 20 -1.54 -1.92 -1.25
C ILE A 20 -2.49 -0.83 -1.77
N THR A 21 -3.24 -0.14 -0.90
CA THR A 21 -4.11 0.96 -1.31
C THR A 21 -3.31 2.13 -1.90
N ASN A 22 -2.15 2.47 -1.33
CA ASN A 22 -1.30 3.53 -1.87
C ASN A 22 -0.69 3.16 -3.22
N LEU A 23 -0.28 1.89 -3.39
CA LEU A 23 0.23 1.38 -4.66
C LEU A 23 -0.86 1.45 -5.75
N MET A 24 -2.04 0.90 -5.47
CA MET A 24 -3.12 0.79 -6.46
C MET A 24 -3.67 2.17 -6.85
N ASN A 25 -3.78 3.11 -5.90
CA ASN A 25 -4.26 4.46 -6.18
C ASN A 25 -3.16 5.42 -6.67
N SER A 26 -1.94 4.93 -6.90
CA SER A 26 -0.85 5.75 -7.43
C SER A 26 -1.10 6.06 -8.90
N GLN A 27 -1.59 7.27 -9.16
CA GLN A 27 -1.77 7.81 -10.50
C GLN A 27 -0.72 8.89 -10.80
N GLN A 28 -0.22 8.92 -12.03
CA GLN A 28 0.63 10.00 -12.50
C GLN A 28 -0.21 11.28 -12.61
N LYS A 29 0.22 12.33 -11.93
CA LYS A 29 -0.43 13.64 -12.07
C LYS A 29 0.01 14.29 -13.38
N ILE A 30 -0.88 15.10 -13.94
CA ILE A 30 -0.56 16.01 -15.04
C ILE A 30 0.63 16.88 -14.58
N ASP A 31 1.63 17.01 -15.44
CA ASP A 31 2.90 17.74 -15.21
C ASP A 31 3.94 17.08 -14.27
N THR A 32 3.71 15.85 -13.80
CA THR A 32 4.78 15.09 -13.11
C THR A 32 5.63 14.33 -14.12
N LEU A 33 6.95 14.39 -14.00
CA LEU A 33 7.84 13.61 -14.86
C LEU A 33 7.64 12.11 -14.60
N VAL A 34 7.71 11.32 -15.67
CA VAL A 34 7.52 9.86 -15.58
C VAL A 34 8.54 9.23 -14.64
N ASN A 35 9.81 9.67 -14.67
CA ASN A 35 10.86 9.14 -13.80
C ASN A 35 10.57 9.38 -12.31
N GLU A 36 10.05 10.55 -11.94
CA GLU A 36 9.65 10.87 -10.57
C GLU A 36 8.47 10.00 -10.12
N HIS A 37 7.48 9.81 -11.00
CA HIS A 37 6.35 8.93 -10.72
C HIS A 37 6.80 7.47 -10.56
N MET A 38 7.69 6.98 -11.43
CA MET A 38 8.25 5.63 -11.34
C MET A 38 9.06 5.43 -10.06
N LEU A 39 9.84 6.43 -9.63
CA LEU A 39 10.56 6.37 -8.36
C LEU A 39 9.61 6.20 -7.18
N LYS A 40 8.49 6.92 -7.19
CA LYS A 40 7.43 6.78 -6.18
C LYS A 40 6.76 5.40 -6.21
N LEU A 41 6.44 4.89 -7.40
CA LEU A 41 5.89 3.54 -7.57
C LEU A 41 6.83 2.46 -7.04
N MET A 42 8.14 2.56 -7.32
CA MET A 42 9.14 1.64 -6.78
C MET A 42 9.13 1.63 -5.24
N GLY A 43 9.00 2.81 -4.61
CA GLY A 43 8.86 2.90 -3.15
C GLY A 43 7.61 2.17 -2.63
N PHE A 44 6.48 2.29 -3.32
CA PHE A 44 5.26 1.57 -2.94
C PHE A 44 5.36 0.06 -3.15
N PHE A 45 6.07 -0.41 -4.18
CA PHE A 45 6.34 -1.85 -4.36
C PHE A 45 7.15 -2.43 -3.19
N VAL A 46 8.24 -1.76 -2.80
CA VAL A 46 9.06 -2.19 -1.65
C VAL A 46 8.22 -2.22 -0.37
N LEU A 47 7.45 -1.16 -0.09
CA LEU A 47 6.57 -1.12 1.08
C LEU A 47 5.52 -2.24 1.08
N THR A 48 4.95 -2.57 -0.08
CA THR A 48 3.97 -3.64 -0.22
C THR A 48 4.60 -5.01 0.07
N ASP A 49 5.80 -5.24 -0.46
CA ASP A 49 6.57 -6.48 -0.26
C ASP A 49 7.01 -6.65 1.20
N ASP A 50 7.60 -5.62 1.81
CA ASP A 50 8.06 -5.62 3.21
C ASP A 50 6.91 -5.89 4.20
N ASN A 51 5.70 -5.38 3.90
CA ASN A 51 4.53 -5.63 4.73
C ASN A 51 3.85 -6.98 4.43
N GLY A 52 4.26 -7.70 3.38
CA GLY A 52 3.62 -8.91 2.90
C GLY A 52 2.17 -8.67 2.44
N ALA A 53 1.88 -7.46 1.95
CA ALA A 53 0.57 -7.07 1.48
C ALA A 53 0.27 -7.77 0.14
N LYS A 54 -0.97 -8.22 -0.03
CA LYS A 54 -1.42 -8.91 -1.24
C LYS A 54 -2.60 -8.15 -1.82
N LEU A 55 -2.76 -8.27 -3.14
CA LEU A 55 -3.97 -7.83 -3.81
C LEU A 55 -5.13 -8.71 -3.35
N ASP A 56 -6.23 -8.08 -2.93
CA ASP A 56 -7.48 -8.72 -2.56
C ASP A 56 -8.66 -8.02 -3.25
N VAL A 57 -9.86 -8.57 -3.08
CA VAL A 57 -11.10 -8.03 -3.66
C VAL A 57 -11.43 -6.60 -3.22
N ASN A 58 -10.92 -6.14 -2.07
CA ASN A 58 -11.18 -4.78 -1.57
C ASN A 58 -10.17 -3.75 -2.09
N THR A 59 -9.03 -4.22 -2.59
CA THR A 59 -7.90 -3.39 -3.02
C THR A 59 -7.72 -3.40 -4.53
N GLN A 60 -8.44 -4.28 -5.22
CA GLN A 60 -8.56 -4.31 -6.67
C GLN A 60 -9.35 -3.10 -7.16
N ILE A 61 -8.81 -2.38 -8.15
CA ILE A 61 -9.53 -1.28 -8.81
C ILE A 61 -10.34 -1.87 -9.96
N GLU A 62 -11.65 -1.60 -9.99
CA GLU A 62 -12.50 -1.88 -11.17
C GLU A 62 -12.09 -0.92 -12.29
N ILE A 63 -11.79 -1.48 -13.48
CA ILE A 63 -11.33 -0.76 -14.67
C ILE A 63 -12.52 -0.47 -15.58
#